data_AF-X1RAU1-F1
#
_entry.id   AF-X1RAU1-F1
#
_cell.length_a   1.000
_cell.length_b   1.000
_cell.length_c   1.000
_cell.angle_alpha   90.00
_cell.angle_beta   90.00
_cell.angle_gamma   90.00
#
_symmetry.space_group_name_H-M   'P 1'
#
loop_
_entity.id
_entity.type
_entity.pdbx_description
1 polymer ?
#
loop_
_entity_poly.entity_id
_entity_poly.type
_entity_poly.pdbx_seq_one_letter_code
_entity_poly.pdbx_strand_id
1 'polypeptide(L)' 'LTDHYLEIRDSWDNKGKVFKEQMKTFGYKAKEAMFVDNMQGHVEDVAKLGAIPLVYGKDIKEVAQIVNYMTNA' A
#
# COMPACT_ATOMS: atom_id res chain seq x y z
N LEU A 1 0.04 -14.94 -6.20
CA LEU A 1 -0.35 -13.64 -5.62
C LEU A 1 0.42 -13.34 -4.34
N THR A 2 0.63 -14.29 -3.43
CA THR A 2 1.43 -14.09 -2.21
C THR A 2 2.88 -13.60 -2.44
N ASP A 3 3.45 -13.82 -3.63
CA ASP A 3 4.83 -13.41 -3.94
C ASP A 3 4.98 -11.91 -4.27
N HIS A 4 3.88 -11.16 -4.39
CA HIS A 4 3.87 -9.75 -4.79
C HIS A 4 3.09 -8.82 -3.85
N TYR A 5 2.46 -9.36 -2.80
CA TYR A 5 1.64 -8.58 -1.87
C TYR A 5 2.07 -8.84 -0.44
N LEU A 6 2.24 -7.77 0.32
CA LEU A 6 2.46 -7.82 1.77
C LEU A 6 1.21 -7.27 2.47
N GLU A 7 0.55 -8.12 3.25
CA GLU A 7 -0.53 -7.68 4.13
C GLU A 7 0.07 -6.99 5.37
N ILE A 8 -0.27 -5.72 5.57
CA ILE A 8 -0.02 -5.03 6.84
C ILE A 8 -1.21 -5.30 7.74
N ARG A 9 -1.06 -6.27 8.65
CA ARG A 9 -2.06 -6.58 9.68
C ARG A 9 -2.19 -5.42 10.65
N ASP A 10 -3.37 -5.31 11.25
CA ASP A 10 -3.64 -4.31 12.29
C ASP A 10 -2.58 -4.39 13.38
N SER A 11 -1.88 -3.28 13.55
CA SER A 11 -0.90 -3.08 14.59
C SER A 11 -1.36 -1.92 15.47
N TRP A 12 -0.80 -1.85 16.68
CA TRP A 12 -1.03 -0.72 17.59
C TRP A 12 -0.39 0.59 17.09
N ASP A 13 0.45 0.52 16.05
CA ASP A 13 1.18 1.64 15.48
C ASP A 13 0.45 2.21 14.24
N ASN A 14 0.71 3.48 13.92
CA ASN A 14 0.22 4.10 12.69
C ASN A 14 0.71 3.31 11.45
N LYS A 15 -0.19 2.98 10.51
CA LYS A 15 0.12 2.18 9.30
C LYS A 15 1.22 2.79 8.43
N GLY A 16 1.40 4.11 8.42
CA GLY A 16 2.53 4.78 7.77
C GLY A 16 3.89 4.40 8.37
N LYS A 17 3.97 4.27 9.70
CA LYS A 17 5.18 3.80 10.40
C LYS A 17 5.48 2.35 10.04
N VAL A 18 4.47 1.48 10.13
CA VAL A 18 4.62 0.05 9.79
C VAL A 18 5.06 -0.11 8.33
N PHE A 19 4.40 0.59 7.41
CA PHE A 19 4.74 0.58 6.00
C PHE A 19 6.21 0.96 5.76
N LYS A 20 6.68 2.06 6.38
CA LYS A 20 8.07 2.51 6.26
C LYS A 20 9.07 1.44 6.73
N GLU A 21 8.76 0.77 7.85
CA GLU A 21 9.60 -0.31 8.40
C GLU A 21 9.63 -1.54 7.48
N GLN A 22 8.48 -1.90 6.89
CA GLN A 22 8.41 -3.01 5.93
C GLN A 22 9.21 -2.69 4.66
N MET A 23 9.04 -1.51 4.08
CA MET A 23 9.84 -1.08 2.91
C MET A 23 11.34 -1.17 3.18
N LYS A 24 11.78 -0.71 4.36
CA LYS A 24 13.19 -0.82 4.78
C LYS A 24 13.65 -2.28 4.90
N THR A 25 12.84 -3.13 5.53
CA THR A 25 13.16 -4.55 5.75
C THR A 25 13.37 -5.30 4.43
N PHE A 26 12.52 -5.03 3.44
CA PHE A 26 12.60 -5.68 2.13
C PHE A 26 13.48 -4.94 1.11
N GLY A 27 14.08 -3.81 1.49
CA GLY A 27 14.97 -3.05 0.61
C GLY A 27 14.25 -2.27 -0.51
N TYR A 28 12.95 -2.03 -0.38
CA TYR A 28 12.17 -1.26 -1.34
C TYR A 28 12.11 0.23 -0.97
N LYS A 29 11.95 1.10 -1.97
CA LYS A 29 11.63 2.50 -1.72
C LYS A 29 10.12 2.68 -1.67
N ALA A 30 9.63 3.54 -0.78
CA ALA A 30 8.21 3.86 -0.68
C ALA A 30 7.59 4.29 -2.03
N LYS A 31 8.35 5.02 -2.86
CA LYS A 31 7.94 5.45 -4.21
C LYS A 31 7.75 4.33 -5.24
N GLU A 32 8.24 3.14 -4.95
CA GLU A 32 8.11 1.95 -5.80
C GLU A 32 6.94 1.07 -5.34
N ALA A 33 6.24 1.47 -4.28
CA ALA A 33 5.18 0.68 -3.66
C ALA A 33 3.81 1.31 -3.85
N MET A 34 2.81 0.43 -3.87
CA MET A 34 1.40 0.76 -3.85
C MET A 34 0.83 0.37 -2.49
N PHE A 35 -0.02 1.22 -1.93
CA PHE A 35 -0.69 0.96 -0.67
C PHE A 35 -2.21 1.04 -0.86
N VAL A 36 -2.91 -0.03 -0.49
CA VAL A 36 -4.36 -0.17 -0.62
C VAL A 36 -4.97 -0.40 0.75
N ASP A 37 -5.90 0.47 1.17
CA ASP A 37 -6.62 0.35 2.44
C ASP A 37 -8.03 0.94 2.28
N ASN A 38 -9.00 0.50 3.07
CA ASN A 38 -10.36 1.04 3.06
C ASN A 38 -10.50 2.34 3.88
N MET A 39 -9.53 2.66 4.74
CA MET A 39 -9.53 3.87 5.55
C MET A 39 -8.69 4.98 4.90
N GLN A 40 -9.36 6.06 4.50
CA GLN A 40 -8.74 7.25 3.87
C GLN A 40 -7.54 7.79 4.67
N GLY A 41 -7.64 7.88 6.00
CA GLY A 41 -6.55 8.41 6.83
C GLY A 41 -5.26 7.58 6.76
N HIS A 42 -5.36 6.24 6.65
CA HIS A 42 -4.19 5.38 6.47
C HIS A 42 -3.53 5.63 5.12
N VAL A 43 -4.36 5.72 4.07
CA VAL A 43 -3.91 5.97 2.70
C VAL A 43 -3.17 7.30 2.60
N GLU A 44 -3.68 8.35 3.25
CA GLU A 44 -3.04 9.67 3.29
C GLU A 44 -1.71 9.67 4.04
N ASP A 45 -1.58 8.91 5.13
CA ASP A 45 -0.33 8.81 5.88
C ASP A 45 0.78 8.10 5.08
N VAL A 46 0.42 7.09 4.29
CA VAL A 46 1.38 6.40 3.41
C VAL A 46 1.69 7.24 2.17
N ALA A 47 0.73 8.00 1.65
CA ALA A 47 0.94 8.91 0.51
C ALA A 47 2.07 9.93 0.78
N LYS A 48 2.16 10.45 2.01
CA LYS A 48 3.23 11.39 2.43
C LYS A 48 4.63 10.78 2.32
N LEU A 49 4.75 9.45 2.30
CA LEU A 49 6.01 8.73 2.13
C LEU A 49 6.37 8.51 0.65
N GLY A 50 5.49 8.87 -0.28
CA GLY A 50 5.70 8.80 -1.72
C GLY A 50 5.12 7.55 -2.40
N ALA A 51 4.44 6.67 -1.67
CA ALA A 51 3.77 5.52 -2.27
C ALA A 51 2.55 5.93 -3.11
N ILE A 52 2.11 5.04 -4.01
CA ILE A 52 0.86 5.19 -4.76
C ILE A 52 -0.31 4.88 -3.81
N PRO A 53 -1.13 5.88 -3.43
CA PRO A 53 -2.17 5.72 -2.42
C PRO A 53 -3.52 5.36 -3.07
N LEU A 54 -4.13 4.24 -2.68
CA LEU A 54 -5.40 3.78 -3.24
C LEU A 54 -6.40 3.40 -2.14
N VAL A 55 -7.60 3.97 -2.23
CA VAL A 55 -8.68 3.69 -1.27
C VAL A 55 -9.57 2.57 -1.80
N TYR A 56 -9.64 1.47 -1.05
CA TYR A 56 -10.51 0.36 -1.37
C TYR A 56 -11.99 0.76 -1.27
N GLY A 57 -12.80 0.35 -2.26
CA GLY A 57 -14.20 0.75 -2.44
C GLY A 57 -14.39 2.04 -3.23
N LYS A 58 -13.36 2.88 -3.37
CA LYS A 58 -13.40 4.16 -4.10
C LYS A 58 -12.52 4.13 -5.35
N ASP A 59 -11.21 3.99 -5.17
CA ASP A 59 -10.21 4.01 -6.24
C ASP A 59 -10.02 2.60 -6.83
N ILE A 60 -10.12 1.58 -5.99
CA ILE A 60 -10.10 0.16 -6.37
C ILE A 60 -11.28 -0.55 -5.71
N LYS A 61 -12.04 -1.32 -6.50
CA LYS A 61 -13.18 -2.12 -6.01
C LYS A 61 -12.87 -3.62 -5.97
N GLU A 62 -11.96 -4.06 -6.81
CA GLU A 62 -11.58 -5.47 -6.94
C GLU A 62 -10.06 -5.62 -6.94
N VAL A 63 -9.56 -6.65 -6.25
CA VAL A 63 -8.11 -6.94 -6.16
C VAL A 63 -7.48 -7.12 -7.55
N ALA A 64 -8.23 -7.66 -8.51
CA ALA A 64 -7.79 -7.82 -9.90
C ALA A 64 -7.38 -6.49 -10.57
N GLN A 65 -7.99 -5.36 -10.16
CA GLN A 65 -7.65 -4.04 -10.69
C GLN A 65 -6.25 -3.59 -10.25
N ILE A 66 -5.74 -4.08 -9.11
CA ILE A 66 -4.37 -3.80 -8.64
C ILE A 66 -3.36 -4.42 -9.60
N VAL A 67 -3.60 -5.66 -10.03
CA VAL A 67 -2.72 -6.37 -10.96
C VAL A 67 -2.67 -5.61 -12.30
N ASN A 68 -3.82 -5.20 -12.82
CA ASN A 68 -3.89 -4.43 -14.06
C ASN A 68 -3.15 -3.09 -13.98
N TYR A 69 -3.17 -2.44 -12.80
CA TYR A 69 -2.41 -1.22 -12.56
C TYR A 69 -0.91 -1.49 -12.60
N MET A 70 -0.44 -2.58 -11.98
CA MET A 70 0.99 -2.92 -11.99
C MET A 70 1.52 -3.37 -13.36
N THR A 71 0.68 -3.96 -14.22
CA THR A 71 1.11 -4.46 -15.53
C THR A 71 1.04 -3.43 -16.65
N ASN A 72 0.26 -2.36 -16.49
CA ASN A 72 0.06 -1.33 -17.52
C ASN A 72 0.61 0.06 -17.13
N ALA A 73 1.27 0.18 -15.98
CA ALA A 73 1.93 1.41 -15.53
C ALA A 73 3.36 1.54 -16.07
#